data_AF-A0A3Q2WMV2-F1
#
_entry.id   AF-A0A3Q2WMV2-F1
#
_cell.length_a   1.000
_cell.length_b   1.000
_cell.length_c   1.000
_cell.angle_alpha   90.00
_cell.angle_beta   90.00
_cell.angle_gamma   90.00
#
_symmetry.space_group_name_H-M   'P 1'
#
loop_
_entity.id
_entity.type
_entity.pdbx_description
1 polymer ?
#
loop_
_entity_poly.entity_id
_entity_poly.type
_entity_poly.pdbx_seq_one_letter_code
_entity_poly.pdbx_strand_id
1 'polypeptide(L)'
;MDNWHKRRKTGGKRKPYHKKRKYELGRPAANTKIGTRRIHTVRVRGGNKKYRALRLDNGNFSWGSECCTRKTRIIDVVYNASNNELVRTKTLVKNCIVLVDSLPFRQWYEAHYATPLGRKKGAKLSPEEEEILNRKRSKKTQKKYDERKKNAKISSLLEEQFQQGKLLACIASRPGQCGRADGYILEGKELEFYLRKIKAKKGK
;
A
#
# COMPACT_ATOMS: atom_id res chain seq x y z
N MET A 1 -5.35 13.22 25.04
CA MET A 1 -4.18 13.84 25.66
C MET A 1 -4.61 15.22 26.09
N ASP A 2 -4.32 15.60 27.32
CA ASP A 2 -4.64 16.92 27.84
C ASP A 2 -3.78 18.00 27.17
N ASN A 3 -4.28 19.25 27.13
CA ASN A 3 -3.55 20.40 26.57
C ASN A 3 -3.07 21.38 27.66
N TRP A 4 -3.51 21.19 28.91
CA TRP A 4 -3.23 22.10 30.03
C TRP A 4 -1.84 21.86 30.65
N HIS A 5 -1.21 20.70 30.42
CA HIS A 5 0.20 20.49 30.79
C HIS A 5 1.18 21.37 29.98
N LYS A 6 0.75 21.90 28.83
CA LYS A 6 1.59 22.74 27.97
C LYS A 6 1.61 24.20 28.46
N ARG A 7 2.64 24.94 28.03
CA ARG A 7 2.75 26.39 28.25
C ARG A 7 1.65 27.16 27.50
N ARG A 8 1.37 28.39 27.93
CA ARG A 8 0.53 29.36 27.21
C ARG A 8 1.22 29.80 25.91
N LYS A 9 0.46 30.42 25.00
CA LYS A 9 1.02 31.06 23.79
C LYS A 9 2.09 32.11 24.15
N THR A 10 1.93 32.80 25.29
CA THR A 10 2.91 33.75 25.83
C THR A 10 4.16 33.10 26.46
N GLY A 11 4.25 31.76 26.50
CA GLY A 11 5.36 31.04 27.14
C GLY A 11 5.18 30.78 28.64
N GLY A 12 4.21 31.44 29.30
CA GLY A 12 3.95 31.26 30.72
C GLY A 12 3.52 29.84 31.11
N LYS A 13 4.01 29.33 32.24
CA LYS A 13 3.64 28.02 32.80
C LYS A 13 2.19 28.05 33.33
N ARG A 14 1.44 26.98 33.10
CA ARG A 14 0.07 26.81 33.63
C ARG A 14 0.11 25.93 34.89
N LYS A 15 -0.61 26.34 35.93
CA LYS A 15 -0.85 25.47 37.11
C LYS A 15 -2.01 24.52 36.78
N PRO A 16 -1.85 23.19 36.98
CA PRO A 16 -2.96 22.24 36.85
C PRO A 16 -4.08 22.56 37.84
N TYR A 17 -5.33 22.60 37.37
CA TYR A 17 -6.50 22.90 38.22
C TYR A 17 -7.31 21.67 38.60
N HIS A 18 -7.06 20.51 37.96
CA HIS A 18 -7.68 19.23 38.31
C HIS A 18 -6.75 18.05 38.00
N LYS A 19 -7.10 16.87 38.52
CA LYS A 19 -6.44 15.59 38.19
C LYS A 19 -6.77 15.14 36.75
N LYS A 20 -5.96 14.25 36.19
CA LYS A 20 -6.17 13.69 34.83
C LYS A 20 -7.53 12.99 34.71
N ARG A 21 -8.24 13.20 33.60
CA ARG A 21 -9.55 12.59 33.34
C ARG A 21 -9.44 11.39 32.39
N LYS A 22 -10.31 10.39 32.57
CA LYS A 22 -10.31 9.16 31.76
C LYS A 22 -10.45 9.43 30.25
N TYR A 23 -11.22 10.44 29.85
CA TYR A 23 -11.39 10.79 28.43
C TYR A 23 -10.15 11.46 27.82
N GLU A 24 -9.19 11.93 28.62
CA GLU A 24 -7.93 12.53 28.13
C GLU A 24 -6.86 11.46 27.84
N LEU A 25 -7.13 10.19 28.08
CA LEU A 25 -6.13 9.11 27.99
C LEU A 25 -5.47 9.02 26.60
N GLY A 26 -4.19 8.67 26.61
CA GLY A 26 -3.46 8.16 25.46
C GLY A 26 -3.25 6.64 25.61
N ARG A 27 -2.92 5.95 24.52
CA ARG A 27 -2.48 4.56 24.56
C ARG A 27 -1.15 4.42 23.83
N PRO A 28 -0.31 3.44 24.20
CA PRO A 28 0.93 3.15 23.48
C PRO A 28 0.72 2.99 21.98
N ALA A 29 1.73 3.33 21.18
CA ALA A 29 1.71 3.15 19.73
C ALA A 29 1.61 1.66 19.36
N ALA A 30 1.01 1.35 18.21
CA ALA A 30 0.89 -0.04 17.75
C ALA A 30 2.18 -0.59 17.14
N ASN A 31 2.98 0.29 16.51
CA ASN A 31 4.24 -0.04 15.82
C ASN A 31 4.13 -1.29 14.93
N THR A 32 3.07 -1.34 14.10
CA THR A 32 2.73 -2.49 13.26
C THR A 32 3.91 -2.88 12.36
N LYS A 33 4.28 -4.15 12.36
CA LYS A 33 5.40 -4.70 11.56
C LYS A 33 4.91 -5.60 10.44
N ILE A 34 5.80 -5.88 9.49
CA ILE A 34 5.58 -6.92 8.49
C ILE A 34 5.71 -8.29 9.15
N GLY A 35 4.74 -9.17 8.94
CA GLY A 35 4.75 -10.55 9.45
C GLY A 35 3.35 -11.14 9.57
N THR A 36 3.27 -12.39 10.01
CA THR A 36 2.00 -13.13 10.13
C THR A 36 0.95 -12.34 10.89
N ARG A 37 -0.23 -12.20 10.29
CA ARG A 37 -1.34 -11.36 10.79
C ARG A 37 -1.60 -11.55 12.29
N ARG A 38 -1.37 -10.50 13.08
CA ARG A 38 -1.68 -10.43 14.51
C ARG A 38 -2.33 -9.09 14.84
N ILE A 39 -3.58 -9.12 15.29
CA ILE A 39 -4.41 -7.93 15.56
C ILE A 39 -5.06 -8.08 16.93
N HIS A 40 -4.91 -7.08 17.80
CA HIS A 40 -5.58 -7.02 19.10
C HIS A 40 -6.75 -6.04 19.07
N THR A 41 -7.90 -6.44 19.61
CA THR A 41 -9.07 -5.57 19.75
C THR A 41 -8.95 -4.73 21.04
N VAL A 42 -9.28 -3.45 20.95
CA VAL A 42 -9.24 -2.51 22.08
C VAL A 42 -10.59 -1.83 22.21
N ARG A 43 -11.24 -1.95 23.39
CA ARG A 43 -12.45 -1.20 23.73
C ARG A 43 -12.14 0.28 23.91
N VAL A 44 -12.95 1.16 23.32
CA VAL A 44 -12.82 2.61 23.44
C VAL A 44 -14.08 3.24 24.05
N ARG A 45 -14.08 4.58 24.18
CA ARG A 45 -15.21 5.33 24.76
C ARG A 45 -16.51 5.02 24.02
N GLY A 46 -17.61 4.91 24.76
CA GLY A 46 -18.93 4.58 24.22
C GLY A 46 -19.12 3.10 23.84
N GLY A 47 -18.24 2.20 24.29
CA GLY A 47 -18.38 0.76 24.00
C GLY A 47 -17.87 0.31 22.63
N ASN A 48 -17.43 1.24 21.78
CA ASN A 48 -16.89 0.95 20.45
C ASN A 48 -15.57 0.14 20.51
N LYS A 49 -15.19 -0.46 19.37
CA LYS A 49 -13.96 -1.25 19.20
C LYS A 49 -13.00 -0.57 18.23
N LYS A 50 -11.70 -0.71 18.50
CA LYS A 50 -10.61 -0.41 17.55
C LYS A 50 -9.72 -1.63 17.40
N TYR A 51 -9.07 -1.76 16.25
CA TYR A 51 -8.23 -2.90 15.92
C TYR A 51 -6.77 -2.45 15.80
N ARG A 52 -5.93 -2.95 16.71
CA ARG A 52 -4.51 -2.65 16.78
C ARG A 52 -3.76 -3.76 16.05
N ALA A 53 -3.40 -3.52 14.81
CA ALA A 53 -2.47 -4.41 14.12
C ALA A 53 -1.10 -4.34 14.77
N LEU A 54 -0.56 -5.49 15.18
CA LEU A 54 0.81 -5.64 15.64
C LEU A 54 1.69 -6.17 14.50
N ARG A 55 1.13 -7.08 13.69
CA ARG A 55 1.77 -7.61 12.48
C ARG A 55 0.77 -7.73 11.34
N LEU A 56 1.16 -7.35 10.14
CA LEU A 56 0.42 -7.52 8.88
C LEU A 56 1.39 -7.85 7.76
N ASP A 57 1.01 -8.79 6.91
CA ASP A 57 1.75 -9.25 5.73
C ASP A 57 0.98 -9.01 4.43
N ASN A 58 -0.33 -8.82 4.50
CA ASN A 58 -1.19 -8.52 3.36
C ASN A 58 -2.01 -7.24 3.56
N GLY A 59 -2.36 -6.61 2.45
CA GLY A 59 -3.24 -5.44 2.40
C GLY A 59 -4.11 -5.46 1.15
N ASN A 60 -5.16 -4.64 1.12
CA ASN A 60 -5.95 -4.43 -0.08
C ASN A 60 -5.45 -3.18 -0.82
N PHE A 61 -4.86 -3.36 -2.00
CA PHE A 61 -4.27 -2.28 -2.77
C PHE A 61 -5.05 -2.04 -4.06
N SER A 62 -5.31 -0.77 -4.37
CA SER A 62 -6.00 -0.35 -5.59
C SER A 62 -5.01 0.14 -6.64
N TRP A 63 -5.15 -0.36 -7.86
CA TRP A 63 -4.53 0.19 -9.06
C TRP A 63 -5.50 1.19 -9.69
N GLY A 64 -5.17 2.48 -9.57
CA GLY A 64 -6.09 3.59 -9.84
C GLY A 64 -6.46 3.74 -11.30
N SER A 65 -5.49 3.70 -12.22
CA SER A 65 -5.73 3.87 -13.66
C SER A 65 -6.68 2.82 -14.24
N GLU A 66 -6.59 1.59 -13.74
CA GLU A 66 -7.35 0.43 -14.23
C GLU A 66 -8.56 0.07 -13.35
N CYS A 67 -8.82 0.85 -12.29
CA CYS A 67 -9.87 0.59 -11.31
C CYS A 67 -9.85 -0.84 -10.75
N CYS A 68 -8.67 -1.43 -10.58
CA CYS A 68 -8.51 -2.82 -10.13
C CYS A 68 -7.99 -2.87 -8.71
N THR A 69 -8.76 -3.47 -7.80
CA THR A 69 -8.33 -3.67 -6.41
C THR A 69 -8.05 -5.14 -6.14
N ARG A 70 -6.89 -5.43 -5.54
CA ARG A 70 -6.45 -6.78 -5.19
C ARG A 70 -5.82 -6.84 -3.81
N LYS A 71 -6.08 -7.95 -3.13
CA LYS A 71 -5.33 -8.32 -1.93
C LYS A 71 -3.94 -8.77 -2.36
N THR A 72 -2.92 -8.07 -1.93
CA THR A 72 -1.53 -8.39 -2.25
C THR A 72 -0.68 -8.46 -0.98
N ARG A 73 0.47 -9.11 -1.09
CA ARG A 73 1.43 -9.23 0.01
C ARG A 73 2.30 -7.99 0.06
N ILE A 74 2.51 -7.45 1.26
CA ILE A 74 3.45 -6.38 1.56
C ILE A 74 4.82 -7.03 1.77
N ILE A 75 5.80 -6.61 0.98
CA ILE A 75 7.13 -7.21 0.95
C ILE A 75 8.08 -6.41 1.84
N ASP A 76 8.12 -5.10 1.65
CA ASP A 76 9.06 -4.23 2.38
C ASP A 76 8.54 -2.80 2.52
N VAL A 77 9.10 -2.04 3.47
CA VAL A 77 8.89 -0.60 3.60
C VAL A 77 10.11 0.11 3.03
N VAL A 78 9.92 0.94 2.00
CA VAL A 78 11.05 1.58 1.29
C VAL A 78 11.21 3.05 1.60
N TYR A 79 10.13 3.75 1.94
CA TYR A 79 10.19 5.17 2.24
C TYR A 79 9.12 5.58 3.24
N ASN A 80 9.50 6.48 4.13
CA ASN A 80 8.60 7.15 5.05
C ASN A 80 8.92 8.65 5.03
N ALA A 81 7.90 9.48 4.89
CA ALA A 81 8.05 10.93 4.84
C ALA A 81 8.31 11.55 6.22
N SER A 82 7.81 10.93 7.29
CA SER A 82 7.84 11.49 8.65
C SER A 82 9.11 11.13 9.42
N ASN A 83 9.59 9.90 9.31
CA ASN A 83 10.77 9.45 10.06
C ASN A 83 11.48 8.29 9.35
N ASN A 84 12.80 8.43 9.12
CA ASN A 84 13.65 7.42 8.48
C ASN A 84 13.79 6.13 9.31
N GLU A 85 13.75 6.22 10.64
CA GLU A 85 13.84 5.05 11.52
C GLU A 85 12.68 4.07 11.35
N LEU A 86 11.52 4.57 10.88
CA LEU A 86 10.37 3.73 10.59
C LEU A 86 10.59 2.85 9.35
N VAL A 87 11.47 3.27 8.43
CA VAL A 87 11.89 2.46 7.27
C VAL A 87 12.81 1.35 7.76
N ARG A 88 13.87 1.70 8.51
CA ARG A 88 14.84 0.73 9.07
C ARG A 88 14.17 -0.38 9.86
N THR A 89 13.19 -0.01 10.68
CA THR A 89 12.46 -0.95 11.54
C THR A 89 11.24 -1.58 10.84
N LYS A 90 11.00 -1.32 9.55
CA LYS A 90 9.88 -1.85 8.75
C LYS A 90 8.51 -1.64 9.41
N THR A 91 8.26 -0.41 9.89
CA THR A 91 7.00 -0.05 10.55
C THR A 91 5.96 0.44 9.56
N LEU A 92 4.78 -0.19 9.54
CA LEU A 92 3.66 0.18 8.70
C LEU A 92 2.85 1.31 9.34
N VAL A 93 2.79 2.46 8.67
CA VAL A 93 2.00 3.63 9.07
C VAL A 93 1.27 4.20 7.87
N LYS A 94 0.29 5.07 8.10
CA LYS A 94 -0.36 5.80 7.01
C LYS A 94 0.70 6.58 6.21
N ASN A 95 0.56 6.56 4.89
CA ASN A 95 1.39 7.25 3.91
C ASN A 95 2.84 6.75 3.81
N CYS A 96 3.16 5.57 4.37
CA CYS A 96 4.44 4.95 4.06
C CYS A 96 4.39 4.31 2.67
N ILE A 97 5.52 4.39 1.97
CA ILE A 97 5.69 3.75 0.67
C ILE A 97 6.27 2.36 0.89
N VAL A 98 5.58 1.37 0.35
CA VAL A 98 5.86 -0.05 0.50
C VAL A 98 6.03 -0.71 -0.86
N LEU A 99 6.78 -1.81 -0.89
CA LEU A 99 6.78 -2.73 -2.02
C LEU A 99 5.71 -3.78 -1.81
N VAL A 100 4.86 -3.97 -2.82
CA VAL A 100 3.82 -5.00 -2.84
C VAL A 100 4.03 -5.95 -4.01
N ASP A 101 3.53 -7.17 -3.87
CA ASP A 101 3.55 -8.16 -4.95
C ASP A 101 2.72 -7.69 -6.16
N SER A 102 3.31 -7.76 -7.36
CA SER A 102 2.66 -7.37 -8.61
C SER A 102 1.78 -8.47 -9.22
N LEU A 103 1.97 -9.73 -8.80
CA LEU A 103 1.35 -10.89 -9.44
C LEU A 103 -0.19 -10.80 -9.54
N PRO A 104 -0.94 -10.42 -8.49
CA PRO A 104 -2.41 -10.36 -8.58
C PRO A 104 -2.92 -9.32 -9.58
N PHE A 105 -2.16 -8.24 -9.80
CA PHE A 105 -2.49 -7.22 -10.81
C PHE A 105 -2.11 -7.68 -12.21
N ARG A 106 -0.96 -8.34 -12.36
CA ARG A 106 -0.51 -8.94 -13.63
C ARG A 106 -1.53 -9.98 -14.13
N GLN A 107 -1.96 -10.89 -13.26
CA GLN A 107 -2.98 -11.90 -13.59
C GLN A 107 -4.30 -11.26 -14.03
N TRP A 108 -4.74 -10.20 -13.35
CA TRP A 108 -5.94 -9.47 -13.77
C TRP A 108 -5.75 -8.80 -15.13
N TYR A 109 -4.61 -8.16 -15.36
CA TYR A 109 -4.31 -7.47 -16.62
C TYR A 109 -4.26 -8.46 -17.80
N GLU A 110 -3.54 -9.56 -17.65
CA GLU A 110 -3.45 -10.63 -18.67
C GLU A 110 -4.85 -11.22 -18.96
N ALA A 111 -5.69 -11.41 -17.95
CA ALA A 111 -7.06 -11.87 -18.14
C ALA A 111 -7.99 -10.81 -18.77
N HIS A 112 -7.77 -9.51 -18.49
CA HIS A 112 -8.65 -8.43 -18.95
C HIS A 112 -8.36 -8.00 -20.39
N TYR A 113 -7.07 -7.88 -20.72
CA TYR A 113 -6.58 -7.38 -22.00
C TYR A 113 -6.07 -8.48 -22.94
N ALA A 114 -5.84 -9.70 -22.44
CA ALA A 114 -5.24 -10.79 -23.22
C ALA A 114 -3.90 -10.37 -23.88
N THR A 115 -3.09 -9.62 -23.12
CA THR A 115 -1.75 -9.16 -23.47
C THR A 115 -0.79 -9.51 -22.34
N PRO A 116 0.42 -10.01 -22.65
CA PRO A 116 1.43 -10.30 -21.63
C PRO A 116 1.97 -9.00 -21.02
N LEU A 117 2.21 -8.98 -19.71
CA LEU A 117 2.75 -7.83 -18.99
C LEU A 117 3.94 -8.22 -18.09
N GLY A 118 4.99 -7.42 -18.09
CA GLY A 118 6.12 -7.57 -17.15
C GLY A 118 6.98 -8.82 -17.38
N ARG A 119 7.02 -9.35 -18.60
CA ARG A 119 7.82 -10.54 -18.94
C ARG A 119 9.11 -10.16 -19.64
N LYS A 120 10.21 -10.82 -19.29
CA LYS A 120 11.48 -10.68 -20.01
C LYS A 120 11.29 -11.20 -21.44
N LYS A 121 11.75 -10.43 -22.44
CA LYS A 121 11.72 -10.85 -23.85
C LYS A 121 12.40 -12.22 -23.99
N GLY A 122 11.69 -13.19 -24.58
CA GLY A 122 12.19 -14.55 -24.80
C GLY A 122 11.97 -15.54 -23.65
N ALA A 123 11.37 -15.13 -22.51
CA ALA A 123 10.98 -16.09 -21.48
C ALA A 123 9.77 -16.92 -21.94
N LYS A 124 9.88 -18.25 -21.86
CA LYS A 124 8.75 -19.16 -22.13
C LYS A 124 7.65 -18.93 -21.09
N LEU A 125 6.41 -18.85 -21.57
CA LEU A 125 5.24 -18.78 -20.69
C LEU A 125 4.95 -20.17 -20.12
N SER A 126 4.34 -20.25 -18.94
CA SER A 126 3.81 -21.54 -18.48
C SER A 126 2.63 -21.95 -19.37
N PRO A 127 2.33 -23.27 -19.49
CA PRO A 127 1.19 -23.73 -20.29
C PRO A 127 -0.13 -23.07 -19.89
N GLU A 128 -0.35 -22.84 -18.59
CA GLU A 128 -1.54 -22.17 -18.05
C GLU A 128 -1.65 -20.71 -18.51
N GLU A 129 -0.52 -20.00 -18.54
CA GLU A 129 -0.48 -18.59 -18.96
C GLU A 129 -0.65 -18.45 -20.49
N GLU A 130 -0.08 -19.36 -21.27
CA GLU A 130 -0.32 -19.43 -22.72
C GLU A 130 -1.77 -19.74 -23.05
N GLU A 131 -2.40 -20.66 -22.31
CA GLU A 131 -3.79 -21.02 -22.50
C GLU A 131 -4.71 -19.81 -22.25
N ILE A 132 -4.49 -19.05 -21.18
CA ILE A 132 -5.31 -17.86 -20.86
C ILE A 132 -5.17 -16.79 -21.95
N LEU A 133 -3.95 -16.53 -22.43
CA LEU A 133 -3.69 -15.52 -23.46
C LEU A 133 -4.26 -15.94 -24.81
N ASN A 134 -3.99 -17.18 -25.24
CA ASN A 134 -4.32 -17.68 -26.58
C ASN A 134 -5.65 -18.45 -26.64
N ARG A 135 -6.46 -18.41 -25.57
CA ARG A 135 -7.77 -19.06 -25.55
C ARG A 135 -8.59 -18.69 -26.79
N LYS A 136 -9.10 -19.71 -27.48
CA LYS A 136 -10.04 -19.52 -28.61
C LYS A 136 -11.29 -18.81 -28.08
N ARG A 137 -11.64 -17.68 -28.72
CA ARG A 137 -12.79 -16.83 -28.35
C ARG A 137 -13.74 -16.75 -29.53
N SER A 138 -15.04 -16.58 -29.25
CA SER A 138 -16.04 -16.32 -30.31
C SER A 138 -15.75 -14.98 -31.00
N LYS A 139 -16.18 -14.81 -32.26
CA LYS A 139 -15.93 -13.58 -33.05
C LYS A 139 -16.33 -12.29 -32.30
N LYS A 140 -17.50 -12.29 -31.65
CA LYS A 140 -17.99 -11.14 -30.84
C LYS A 140 -17.10 -10.87 -29.63
N THR A 141 -16.63 -11.92 -28.97
CA THR A 141 -15.73 -11.80 -27.81
C THR A 141 -14.36 -11.30 -28.24
N GLN A 142 -13.81 -11.82 -29.34
CA GLN A 142 -12.52 -11.38 -29.87
C GLN A 142 -12.54 -9.89 -30.20
N LYS A 143 -13.57 -9.41 -30.92
CA LYS A 143 -13.76 -7.98 -31.20
C LYS A 143 -13.72 -7.10 -29.93
N LYS A 144 -14.38 -7.55 -28.86
CA LYS A 144 -14.37 -6.86 -27.55
C LYS A 144 -12.95 -6.77 -26.94
N TYR A 145 -12.15 -7.82 -27.04
CA TYR A 145 -10.76 -7.79 -26.56
C TYR A 145 -9.89 -6.91 -27.45
N ASP A 146 -10.06 -6.96 -28.77
CA ASP A 146 -9.30 -6.13 -29.71
C ASP A 146 -9.59 -4.64 -29.49
N GLU A 147 -10.83 -4.28 -29.17
CA GLU A 147 -11.21 -2.92 -28.75
C GLU A 147 -10.52 -2.50 -27.44
N ARG A 148 -10.47 -3.38 -26.43
CA ARG A 148 -9.75 -3.09 -25.17
C ARG A 148 -8.26 -2.93 -25.36
N LYS A 149 -7.65 -3.77 -26.21
CA LYS A 149 -6.20 -3.76 -26.48
C LYS A 149 -5.70 -2.40 -26.98
N LYS A 150 -6.55 -1.64 -27.68
CA LYS A 150 -6.21 -0.28 -28.15
C LYS A 150 -5.81 0.66 -27.00
N ASN A 151 -6.41 0.48 -25.83
CA ASN A 151 -6.18 1.33 -24.65
C ASN A 151 -5.32 0.65 -23.59
N ALA A 152 -4.72 -0.51 -23.87
CA ALA A 152 -4.01 -1.31 -22.88
C ALA A 152 -2.62 -0.77 -22.51
N LYS A 153 -2.21 0.39 -23.04
CA LYS A 153 -0.86 0.93 -22.86
C LYS A 153 -0.65 1.41 -21.42
N ILE A 154 0.38 0.90 -20.75
CA ILE A 154 0.78 1.32 -19.40
C ILE A 154 2.02 2.24 -19.49
N SER A 155 2.27 3.05 -18.46
CA SER A 155 3.51 3.83 -18.35
C SER A 155 4.74 2.93 -18.24
N SER A 156 5.86 3.34 -18.85
CA SER A 156 7.13 2.59 -18.82
C SER A 156 7.63 2.32 -17.40
N LEU A 157 7.47 3.28 -16.47
CA LEU A 157 7.88 3.12 -15.07
C LEU A 157 7.12 2.00 -14.35
N LEU A 158 5.85 1.79 -14.69
CA LEU A 158 5.07 0.68 -14.15
C LEU A 158 5.48 -0.65 -14.82
N GLU A 159 5.72 -0.66 -16.12
CA GLU A 159 6.21 -1.86 -16.83
C GLU A 159 7.52 -2.38 -16.21
N GLU A 160 8.46 -1.49 -15.89
CA GLU A 160 9.71 -1.84 -15.20
C GLU A 160 9.44 -2.51 -13.84
N GLN A 161 8.47 -2.01 -13.06
CA GLN A 161 8.10 -2.59 -11.77
C GLN A 161 7.40 -3.95 -11.90
N PHE A 162 6.54 -4.10 -12.90
CA PHE A 162 5.93 -5.39 -13.23
C PHE A 162 7.00 -6.42 -13.62
N GLN A 163 8.02 -6.01 -14.37
CA GLN A 163 9.16 -6.87 -14.71
C GLN A 163 9.98 -7.29 -13.48
N GLN A 164 10.11 -6.42 -12.49
CA GLN A 164 10.76 -6.75 -11.20
C GLN A 164 9.87 -7.61 -10.28
N GLY A 165 8.59 -7.77 -10.60
CA GLY A 165 7.63 -8.52 -9.78
C GLY A 165 7.13 -7.77 -8.54
N LYS A 166 7.43 -6.47 -8.40
CA LYS A 166 7.10 -5.69 -7.20
C LYS A 166 6.68 -4.28 -7.58
N LEU A 167 5.52 -3.84 -7.10
CA LEU A 167 5.00 -2.50 -7.32
C LEU A 167 5.25 -1.61 -6.09
N LEU A 168 5.49 -0.33 -6.33
CA LEU A 168 5.48 0.67 -5.27
C LEU A 168 4.04 1.08 -4.95
N ALA A 169 3.69 1.05 -3.68
CA ALA A 169 2.35 1.42 -3.21
C ALA A 169 2.42 2.34 -1.99
N CYS A 170 1.41 3.18 -1.83
CA CYS A 170 1.23 4.04 -0.67
C CYS A 170 0.12 3.48 0.23
N ILE A 171 0.39 3.33 1.53
CA ILE A 171 -0.64 2.94 2.49
C ILE A 171 -1.57 4.12 2.78
N ALA A 172 -2.86 4.00 2.47
CA ALA A 172 -3.86 5.03 2.75
C ALA A 172 -4.58 4.81 4.10
N SER A 173 -4.63 3.57 4.59
CA SER A 173 -5.26 3.21 5.85
C SER A 173 -4.41 3.57 7.08
N ARG A 174 -4.97 3.37 8.29
CA ARG A 174 -4.25 3.53 9.56
C ARG A 174 -4.17 2.19 10.30
N PRO A 175 -3.14 1.36 10.08
CA PRO A 175 -3.06 0.00 10.63
C PRO A 175 -3.27 -0.09 12.15
N GLY A 176 -2.74 0.86 12.91
CA GLY A 176 -2.92 0.91 14.37
C GLY A 176 -4.31 1.34 14.86
N GLN A 177 -5.26 1.68 13.98
CA GLN A 177 -6.62 2.05 14.34
C GLN A 177 -7.66 1.08 13.78
N CYS A 178 -7.54 0.76 12.49
CA CYS A 178 -8.48 -0.11 11.78
C CYS A 178 -7.99 -1.56 11.61
N GLY A 179 -6.73 -1.86 11.91
CA GLY A 179 -6.18 -3.21 11.77
C GLY A 179 -5.90 -3.64 10.33
N ARG A 180 -5.96 -2.72 9.36
CA ARG A 180 -5.75 -2.99 7.92
C ARG A 180 -4.63 -2.13 7.35
N ALA A 181 -3.93 -2.64 6.35
CA ALA A 181 -2.86 -1.96 5.61
C ALA A 181 -3.28 -1.78 4.14
N ASP A 182 -4.36 -1.05 3.92
CA ASP A 182 -4.94 -0.82 2.59
C ASP A 182 -4.32 0.44 1.97
N GLY A 183 -4.24 0.46 0.63
CA GLY A 183 -3.53 1.50 -0.08
C GLY A 183 -3.80 1.52 -1.58
N TYR A 184 -2.94 2.20 -2.32
CA TYR A 184 -3.00 2.29 -3.77
C TYR A 184 -1.59 2.22 -4.38
N ILE A 185 -1.52 1.75 -5.63
CA ILE A 185 -0.29 1.69 -6.41
C ILE A 185 0.10 3.12 -6.83
N LEU A 186 1.38 3.45 -6.74
CA LEU A 186 1.89 4.75 -7.15
C LEU A 186 2.01 4.83 -8.67
N GLU A 187 1.51 5.90 -9.27
CA GLU A 187 1.52 6.12 -10.72
C GLU A 187 1.92 7.56 -11.08
N GLY A 188 2.28 7.77 -12.35
CA GLY A 188 2.53 9.10 -12.92
C GLY A 188 3.53 9.97 -12.13
N LYS A 189 3.16 11.24 -11.90
CA LYS A 189 4.02 12.21 -11.22
C LYS A 189 4.31 11.87 -9.76
N GLU A 190 3.38 11.20 -9.08
CA GLU A 190 3.61 10.75 -7.72
C GLU A 190 4.68 9.66 -7.67
N LEU A 191 4.61 8.70 -8.60
CA LEU A 191 5.62 7.67 -8.73
C LEU A 191 7.00 8.26 -9.04
N GLU A 192 7.09 9.16 -10.02
CA GLU A 192 8.34 9.89 -10.36
C GLU A 192 8.93 10.58 -9.12
N PHE A 193 8.09 11.27 -8.35
CA PHE A 193 8.51 11.98 -7.15
C PHE A 193 9.12 11.05 -6.10
N TYR A 194 8.44 9.95 -5.76
CA TYR A 194 8.94 9.03 -4.74
C TYR A 194 10.16 8.24 -5.21
N LEU A 195 10.22 7.85 -6.48
CA LEU A 195 11.42 7.23 -7.07
C LEU A 195 12.63 8.17 -6.93
N ARG A 196 12.47 9.46 -7.23
CA ARG A 196 13.54 10.46 -7.05
C ARG A 196 13.96 10.58 -5.58
N LYS A 197 13.00 10.61 -4.64
CA LYS A 197 13.30 10.68 -3.20
C LYS A 197 14.01 9.43 -2.68
N ILE A 198 13.65 8.24 -3.17
CA ILE A 198 14.31 6.98 -2.81
C ILE A 198 15.74 6.96 -3.37
N LYS A 199 15.93 7.31 -4.64
CA LYS A 199 17.27 7.40 -5.27
C LYS A 199 18.19 8.37 -4.52
N ALA A 200 17.70 9.57 -4.20
CA ALA A 200 18.47 10.57 -3.45
C ALA A 200 18.82 10.11 -2.02
N LYS A 201 18.00 9.25 -1.39
CA LYS A 201 18.33 8.67 -0.08
C LYS A 201 19.33 7.52 -0.16
N LYS A 202 19.37 6.77 -1.27
CA LYS A 202 20.32 5.66 -1.47
C LYS A 202 21.72 6.14 -1.85
N GLY A 203 21.81 7.28 -2.55
CA GLY A 203 23.09 7.88 -2.93
C GLY A 203 23.76 8.73 -1.84
N LYS A 204 23.17 8.80 -0.65
CA LYS A 204 23.77 9.36 0.57
C LYS A 204 24.18 8.20 1.48
#